data_AF-A0AAN6E955-F1
#
_entry.id   AF-A0AAN6E955-F1
#
_cell.length_a   1.000
_cell.length_b   1.000
_cell.length_c   1.000
_cell.angle_alpha   90.00
_cell.angle_beta   90.00
_cell.angle_gamma   90.00
#
_symmetry.space_group_name_H-M   'P 1'
#
loop_
_entity.id
_entity.type
_entity.pdbx_description
1 polymer ?
#
loop_
_entity_poly.entity_id
_entity_poly.type
_entity_poly.pdbx_seq_one_letter_code
_entity_poly.pdbx_strand_id
1 'polypeptide(L)'
;MDGAFARLYRTSKLASYDRSIKQIYTTTGIKAKAKDWGLKRPMPKNMKTRLASIDELDTREQFTEFTPANREFMIMQTWKENFTESHSPNSEGSKDDAFDVLGGFDGQEDRFEDRVGDIEGQGSRTENERPKRQGPLRNLSRMTEKQWNKFLQEAYARRPEWKDELAKGNFVPEEALAFMGAINGGSSDNDGVHRQPT
;
A
#
# COMPACT_ATOMS: atom_id res chain seq x y z
N MET A 1 -18.42 5.53 22.99
CA MET A 1 -19.36 4.40 22.84
C MET A 1 -19.66 4.24 21.36
N ASP A 2 -18.87 3.43 20.64
CA ASP A 2 -19.27 3.07 19.28
C ASP A 2 -20.42 2.06 19.36
N GLY A 3 -21.57 2.39 18.77
CA GLY A 3 -22.73 1.51 18.72
C GLY A 3 -22.45 0.22 17.94
N ALA A 4 -23.22 -0.85 18.21
CA ALA A 4 -23.07 -2.14 17.54
C ALA A 4 -23.12 -2.02 15.99
N PHE A 5 -23.99 -1.14 15.47
CA PHE A 5 -24.07 -0.83 14.04
C PHE A 5 -22.78 -0.22 13.50
N ALA A 6 -22.17 0.73 14.21
CA ALA A 6 -20.94 1.38 13.76
C ALA A 6 -19.78 0.38 13.61
N ARG A 7 -19.72 -0.61 14.51
CA ARG A 7 -18.73 -1.70 14.42
C ARG A 7 -18.97 -2.56 13.17
N LEU A 8 -20.21 -3.00 12.94
CA LEU A 8 -20.58 -3.78 11.75
C LEU A 8 -20.32 -3.01 10.44
N TYR A 9 -20.62 -1.71 10.43
CA TYR A 9 -20.42 -0.86 9.27
C TYR A 9 -18.94 -0.74 8.92
N ARG A 10 -18.05 -0.52 9.90
CA ARG A 10 -16.59 -0.44 9.67
C ARG A 10 -16.02 -1.73 9.08
N THR A 11 -16.57 -2.89 9.43
CA THR A 11 -16.15 -4.18 8.89
C THR A 11 -16.90 -4.59 7.61
N SER A 12 -17.82 -3.76 7.12
CA SER A 12 -18.63 -4.09 5.95
C SER A 12 -17.84 -3.93 4.65
N LYS A 13 -18.21 -4.69 3.61
CA LYS A 13 -17.62 -4.57 2.27
C LYS A 13 -17.90 -3.24 1.58
N LEU A 14 -18.92 -2.50 2.03
CA LEU A 14 -19.20 -1.17 1.52
C LEU A 14 -18.26 -0.14 2.14
N ALA A 15 -17.83 -0.33 3.39
CA ALA A 15 -16.89 0.58 4.04
C ALA A 15 -15.45 0.49 3.48
N SER A 16 -15.11 -0.61 2.80
CA SER A 16 -13.84 -0.72 2.07
C SER A 16 -13.83 0.05 0.74
N TYR A 17 -14.96 0.63 0.32
CA TYR A 17 -15.01 1.45 -0.90
C TYR A 17 -14.25 2.76 -0.71
N ASP A 18 -13.33 3.02 -1.63
CA ASP A 18 -12.60 4.29 -1.74
C ASP A 18 -12.67 4.79 -3.19
N ARG A 19 -13.09 6.06 -3.37
CA ARG A 19 -13.15 6.71 -4.68
C ARG A 19 -11.78 6.86 -5.35
N SER A 20 -10.72 6.97 -4.55
CA SER A 20 -9.37 7.15 -5.07
C SER A 20 -8.78 5.88 -5.69
N ILE A 21 -9.32 4.72 -5.31
CA ILE A 21 -8.85 3.41 -5.77
C ILE A 21 -9.90 2.83 -6.72
N LYS A 22 -9.52 2.65 -7.99
CA LYS A 22 -10.38 1.99 -8.99
C LYS A 22 -10.45 0.49 -8.74
N GLN A 23 -11.28 0.10 -7.78
CA GLN A 23 -11.51 -1.30 -7.43
C GLN A 23 -12.53 -1.94 -8.36
N ILE A 24 -12.26 -3.18 -8.77
CA ILE A 24 -13.18 -3.99 -9.57
C ILE A 24 -14.08 -4.81 -8.64
N TYR A 25 -15.39 -4.65 -8.80
CA TYR A 25 -16.41 -5.41 -8.09
C TYR A 25 -17.02 -6.47 -9.01
N THR A 26 -17.54 -7.55 -8.39
CA THR A 26 -18.20 -8.64 -9.09
C THR A 26 -19.47 -9.08 -8.37
N THR A 27 -20.44 -9.55 -9.14
CA THR A 27 -21.68 -10.14 -8.63
C THR A 27 -21.94 -11.48 -9.31
N THR A 28 -22.58 -12.41 -8.60
CA THR A 28 -22.77 -13.80 -9.06
C THR A 28 -24.22 -14.27 -8.87
N GLY A 29 -24.58 -15.33 -9.59
CA GLY A 29 -25.84 -16.05 -9.41
C GLY A 29 -27.11 -15.23 -9.63
N ILE A 30 -28.04 -15.32 -8.68
CA ILE A 30 -29.37 -14.68 -8.74
C ILE A 30 -29.27 -13.16 -8.63
N LYS A 31 -28.32 -12.65 -7.82
CA LYS A 31 -28.11 -11.20 -7.64
C LYS A 31 -27.70 -10.51 -8.95
N ALA A 32 -26.84 -11.17 -9.73
CA ALA A 32 -26.47 -10.68 -11.06
C ALA A 32 -27.67 -10.58 -12.02
N LYS A 33 -28.63 -11.52 -11.95
CA LYS A 33 -29.88 -11.48 -12.73
C LYS A 33 -30.79 -10.33 -12.25
N ALA A 34 -30.88 -10.13 -10.94
CA ALA A 34 -31.61 -9.03 -10.31
C ALA A 34 -30.91 -7.67 -10.44
N LYS A 35 -29.69 -7.63 -10.98
CA LYS A 35 -28.82 -6.45 -11.04
C LYS A 35 -28.53 -5.85 -9.66
N ASP A 36 -28.54 -6.69 -8.64
CA ASP A 36 -28.10 -6.34 -7.30
C ASP A 36 -26.58 -6.54 -7.18
N TRP A 37 -25.89 -5.46 -6.86
CA TRP A 37 -24.45 -5.40 -6.67
C TRP A 37 -24.07 -5.05 -5.23
N GLY A 38 -25.03 -5.01 -4.30
CA GLY A 38 -24.79 -4.55 -2.93
C GLY A 38 -24.50 -3.04 -2.85
N LEU A 39 -24.95 -2.29 -3.86
CA LEU A 39 -24.82 -0.83 -3.94
C LEU A 39 -26.13 -0.16 -3.52
N LYS A 40 -26.11 1.17 -3.45
CA LYS A 40 -27.30 1.97 -3.09
C LYS A 40 -28.49 1.72 -4.03
N ARG A 41 -28.24 1.45 -5.31
CA ARG A 41 -29.25 1.17 -6.34
C ARG A 41 -28.83 -0.01 -7.21
N PRO A 42 -29.78 -0.74 -7.82
CA PRO A 42 -29.46 -1.80 -8.76
C PRO A 42 -28.86 -1.23 -10.05
N MET A 43 -27.99 -2.00 -10.69
CA MET A 43 -27.36 -1.59 -11.94
C MET A 43 -28.36 -1.60 -13.12
N PRO A 44 -28.11 -0.78 -14.16
CA PRO A 44 -28.92 -0.77 -15.38
C PRO A 44 -29.04 -2.15 -16.04
N LYS A 45 -30.22 -2.45 -16.60
CA LYS A 45 -30.51 -3.73 -17.27
C LYS A 45 -29.65 -3.97 -18.52
N ASN A 46 -29.21 -2.91 -19.20
CA ASN A 46 -28.38 -2.97 -20.39
C ASN A 46 -26.91 -3.39 -20.08
N MET A 47 -26.49 -3.38 -18.81
CA MET A 47 -25.18 -3.87 -18.42
C MET A 47 -25.10 -5.39 -18.53
N LYS A 48 -24.33 -5.87 -19.52
CA LYS A 48 -24.12 -7.30 -19.78
C LYS A 48 -22.97 -7.91 -18.97
N THR A 49 -22.06 -7.08 -18.48
CA THR A 49 -20.85 -7.52 -17.78
C THR A 49 -21.13 -7.83 -16.32
N ARG A 50 -20.33 -8.73 -15.73
CA ARG A 50 -20.36 -9.05 -14.28
C ARG A 50 -19.27 -8.34 -13.49
N LEU A 51 -18.37 -7.62 -14.19
CA LEU A 51 -17.29 -6.87 -13.63
C LEU A 51 -17.54 -5.38 -13.90
N ALA A 52 -17.44 -4.57 -12.85
CA ALA A 52 -17.48 -3.11 -12.94
C ALA A 52 -16.59 -2.47 -11.89
N SER A 53 -15.96 -1.37 -12.30
CA SER A 53 -15.39 -0.37 -11.42
C SER A 53 -16.46 0.69 -11.11
N ILE A 54 -16.46 1.15 -9.86
CA ILE A 54 -17.43 2.12 -9.36
C ILE A 54 -16.68 3.41 -9.10
N ASP A 55 -17.04 4.48 -9.79
CA ASP A 55 -16.40 5.78 -9.65
C ASP A 55 -17.09 6.60 -8.55
N GLU A 56 -18.43 6.58 -8.49
CA GLU A 56 -19.22 7.25 -7.46
C GLU A 56 -20.47 6.44 -7.10
N LEU A 57 -20.70 6.21 -5.80
CA LEU A 57 -21.85 5.42 -5.32
C LEU A 57 -23.20 6.07 -5.64
N ASP A 58 -23.27 7.40 -5.56
CA ASP A 58 -24.46 8.19 -5.82
C ASP A 58 -24.09 9.59 -6.31
N THR A 59 -24.33 9.86 -7.59
CA THR A 59 -24.12 11.19 -8.16
C THR A 59 -25.26 12.14 -7.79
N ARG A 60 -25.12 13.43 -8.12
CA ARG A 60 -26.20 14.42 -7.95
C ARG A 60 -27.47 14.02 -8.72
N GLU A 61 -27.30 13.36 -9.85
CA GLU A 61 -28.34 12.85 -10.73
C GLU A 61 -28.96 11.54 -10.23
N GLN A 62 -28.56 11.06 -9.05
CA GLN A 62 -29.13 9.90 -8.36
C GLN A 62 -28.89 8.55 -9.05
N PHE A 63 -27.80 8.42 -9.81
CA PHE A 63 -27.36 7.14 -10.35
C PHE A 63 -25.95 6.78 -9.85
N THR A 64 -25.61 5.50 -9.93
CA THR A 64 -24.26 5.03 -9.63
C THR A 64 -23.41 5.17 -10.89
N GLU A 65 -22.32 5.93 -10.80
CA GLU A 65 -21.38 6.04 -11.91
C GLU A 65 -20.49 4.80 -11.92
N PHE A 66 -20.48 4.09 -13.04
CA PHE A 66 -19.72 2.85 -13.17
C PHE A 66 -19.13 2.71 -14.56
N THR A 67 -18.01 1.99 -14.60
CA THR A 67 -17.29 1.65 -15.82
C THR A 67 -17.16 0.13 -15.92
N PRO A 68 -17.42 -0.48 -17.09
CA PRO A 68 -17.30 -1.93 -17.24
C PRO A 68 -15.83 -2.36 -17.20
N ALA A 69 -15.47 -3.23 -16.27
CA ALA A 69 -14.08 -3.56 -15.96
C ALA A 69 -13.57 -4.87 -16.59
N ASN A 70 -14.30 -5.42 -17.58
CA ASN A 70 -13.90 -6.67 -18.24
C ASN A 70 -12.51 -6.58 -18.88
N ARG A 71 -12.21 -5.45 -19.54
CA ARG A 71 -10.93 -5.27 -20.25
C ARG A 71 -9.76 -5.27 -19.27
N GLU A 72 -9.87 -4.50 -18.20
CA GLU A 72 -8.84 -4.38 -17.16
C GLU A 72 -8.58 -5.71 -16.49
N PHE A 73 -9.65 -6.43 -16.14
CA PHE A 73 -9.55 -7.78 -15.57
C PHE A 73 -8.85 -8.75 -16.52
N MET A 74 -9.21 -8.76 -17.80
CA MET A 74 -8.57 -9.65 -18.79
C MET A 74 -7.10 -9.28 -19.01
N ILE A 75 -6.75 -7.99 -19.02
CA ILE A 75 -5.35 -7.55 -19.09
C ILE A 75 -4.59 -8.07 -17.86
N MET A 76 -5.12 -7.87 -16.66
CA MET A 76 -4.48 -8.35 -15.44
C MET A 76 -4.29 -9.88 -15.44
N GLN A 77 -5.31 -10.61 -15.90
CA GLN A 77 -5.27 -12.06 -16.01
C GLN A 77 -4.23 -12.54 -17.03
N THR A 78 -4.23 -11.96 -18.25
CA THR A 78 -3.23 -12.27 -19.29
C THR A 78 -1.82 -11.90 -18.87
N TRP A 79 -1.65 -10.80 -18.12
CA TRP A 79 -0.36 -10.47 -17.50
C TRP A 79 0.08 -11.52 -16.49
N LYS A 80 -0.82 -11.97 -15.61
CA LYS A 80 -0.53 -13.02 -14.63
C LYS A 80 -0.15 -14.35 -15.29
N GLU A 81 -0.82 -14.70 -16.39
CA GLU A 81 -0.56 -15.92 -17.15
C GLU A 81 0.77 -15.85 -17.93
N ASN A 82 1.11 -14.69 -18.49
CA ASN A 82 2.34 -14.53 -19.28
C ASN A 82 3.59 -14.20 -18.44
N PHE A 83 3.42 -13.64 -17.24
CA PHE A 83 4.52 -13.16 -16.39
C PHE A 83 4.44 -13.69 -14.95
N THR A 84 4.57 -15.02 -14.81
CA THR A 84 4.56 -15.70 -13.50
C THR A 84 5.74 -15.30 -12.60
N GLU A 85 6.86 -14.89 -13.18
CA GLU A 85 8.10 -14.47 -12.49
C GLU A 85 8.39 -12.97 -12.70
N SER A 86 7.36 -12.13 -12.65
CA SER A 86 7.56 -10.68 -12.77
C SER A 86 8.22 -10.12 -11.51
N HIS A 87 9.49 -9.77 -11.66
CA HIS A 87 10.31 -9.15 -10.62
C HIS A 87 10.41 -7.64 -10.83
N SER A 88 10.64 -6.89 -9.75
CA SER A 88 10.90 -5.46 -9.88
C SER A 88 12.21 -5.25 -10.64
N PRO A 89 12.39 -4.17 -11.42
CA PRO A 89 13.61 -3.96 -12.21
C PRO A 89 14.91 -3.96 -11.40
N ASN A 90 14.82 -3.72 -10.09
CA ASN A 90 15.96 -3.67 -9.16
C ASN A 90 16.02 -4.86 -8.19
N SER A 91 15.14 -5.86 -8.31
CA SER A 91 15.36 -7.12 -7.58
C SER A 91 16.33 -7.94 -8.40
N GLU A 92 17.62 -7.63 -8.25
CA GLU A 92 18.68 -8.59 -8.56
C GLU A 92 18.33 -9.89 -7.83
N GLY A 93 18.30 -10.99 -8.58
CA GLY A 93 17.62 -12.22 -8.20
C GLY A 93 17.81 -12.60 -6.73
N SER A 94 16.75 -12.45 -5.95
CA SER A 94 16.57 -13.22 -4.71
C SER A 94 16.32 -14.67 -5.12
N LYS A 95 17.40 -15.37 -5.46
CA LYS A 95 17.38 -16.79 -5.80
C LYS A 95 17.28 -17.70 -4.56
N ASP A 96 17.14 -17.14 -3.36
CA ASP A 96 17.25 -17.91 -2.12
C ASP A 96 15.94 -18.08 -1.33
N ASP A 97 14.82 -17.49 -1.75
CA ASP A 97 13.52 -17.69 -1.07
C ASP A 97 12.49 -18.38 -1.97
N ALA A 98 12.90 -19.51 -2.57
CA ALA A 98 11.92 -20.52 -2.92
C ALA A 98 11.56 -21.28 -1.63
N PHE A 99 10.25 -21.34 -1.33
CA PHE A 99 9.60 -22.25 -0.37
C PHE A 99 9.20 -21.72 1.03
N ASP A 100 8.34 -20.69 1.10
CA ASP A 100 7.23 -20.60 2.07
C ASP A 100 6.50 -19.27 1.79
N VAL A 101 5.29 -19.19 1.21
CA VAL A 101 4.08 -18.88 1.99
C VAL A 101 2.78 -18.98 1.15
N LEU A 102 2.79 -19.31 -0.16
CA LEU A 102 1.56 -19.22 -0.99
C LEU A 102 1.32 -20.35 -2.02
N GLY A 103 1.73 -21.59 -1.75
CA GLY A 103 1.44 -22.69 -2.68
C GLY A 103 1.52 -24.08 -2.07
N GLY A 104 0.47 -24.49 -1.34
CA GLY A 104 0.36 -25.84 -0.78
C GLY A 104 -1.03 -26.11 -0.22
N PHE A 105 -2.05 -26.06 -1.07
CA PHE A 105 -3.37 -26.64 -0.77
C PHE A 105 -3.42 -28.02 -1.44
N ASP A 106 -2.90 -29.03 -0.75
CA ASP A 106 -3.34 -30.41 -0.90
C ASP A 106 -3.18 -31.13 0.44
N GLY A 107 -4.20 -31.92 0.77
CA GLY A 107 -4.60 -32.25 2.13
C GLY A 107 -3.54 -32.94 2.99
N GLN A 108 -3.30 -32.33 4.16
CA GLN A 108 -2.99 -33.07 5.37
C GLN A 108 -3.60 -32.29 6.54
N GLU A 109 -4.81 -32.71 6.93
CA GLU A 109 -5.33 -32.47 8.28
C GLU A 109 -4.31 -33.05 9.28
N ASP A 110 -4.25 -32.47 10.49
CA ASP A 110 -3.32 -32.78 11.59
C ASP A 110 -1.97 -32.02 11.57
N ARG A 111 -2.00 -30.73 11.99
CA ARG A 111 -0.93 -30.08 12.79
C ARG A 111 -1.28 -28.62 13.16
N PHE A 112 -2.47 -28.39 13.74
CA PHE A 112 -2.86 -27.07 14.27
C PHE A 112 -2.88 -26.99 15.80
N GLU A 113 -2.20 -27.92 16.48
CA GLU A 113 -1.92 -27.86 17.91
C GLU A 113 -0.44 -28.21 18.09
N ASP A 114 0.43 -27.19 18.20
CA ASP A 114 1.76 -27.25 18.88
C ASP A 114 2.69 -26.04 18.63
N ARG A 115 2.22 -24.96 17.99
CA ARG A 115 3.00 -23.69 17.92
C ARG A 115 2.43 -22.58 18.79
N VAL A 116 2.02 -22.93 20.01
CA VAL A 116 1.94 -22.00 21.14
C VAL A 116 3.10 -22.32 22.06
N GLY A 117 4.26 -21.74 21.78
CA GLY A 117 5.46 -21.94 22.59
C GLY A 117 6.67 -21.29 21.93
N ASP A 118 7.20 -20.29 22.61
CA ASP A 118 8.59 -19.81 22.53
C ASP A 118 9.03 -19.10 21.24
N ILE A 119 8.79 -17.78 21.22
CA ILE A 119 9.69 -16.83 20.53
C ILE A 119 10.16 -15.81 21.58
N GLU A 120 10.91 -16.31 22.56
CA GLU A 120 11.86 -15.51 23.32
C GLU A 120 13.27 -15.89 22.88
N GLY A 121 14.07 -14.88 22.50
CA GLY A 121 15.52 -15.00 22.45
C GLY A 121 16.13 -15.37 21.11
N GLN A 122 16.25 -14.38 20.21
CA GLN A 122 17.48 -14.15 19.45
C GLN A 122 17.56 -12.68 19.04
N GLY A 123 18.55 -11.99 19.62
CA GLY A 123 18.71 -10.55 19.57
C GLY A 123 18.96 -10.01 18.17
N SER A 124 17.92 -9.42 17.59
CA SER A 124 18.09 -8.34 16.63
C SER A 124 18.53 -7.10 17.40
N ARG A 125 19.60 -6.44 16.92
CA ARG A 125 19.97 -5.09 17.34
C ARG A 125 18.70 -4.24 17.37
N THR A 126 18.44 -3.64 18.51
CA THR A 126 17.42 -2.60 18.68
C THR A 126 17.71 -1.45 17.72
N GLU A 127 17.13 -1.50 16.52
CA GLU A 127 16.74 -0.30 15.76
C GLU A 127 15.70 0.41 16.62
N ASN A 128 16.18 1.18 17.60
CA ASN A 128 15.34 2.09 18.37
C ASN A 128 14.65 3.02 17.37
N GLU A 129 13.34 2.84 17.24
CA GLU A 129 12.33 3.86 16.96
C GLU A 129 12.74 4.94 15.96
N ARG A 130 13.12 4.54 14.74
CA ARG A 130 13.07 5.49 13.62
C ARG A 130 11.62 5.96 13.49
N PRO A 131 11.33 7.28 13.51
CA PRO A 131 9.96 7.76 13.39
C PRO A 131 9.36 7.21 12.10
N LYS A 132 8.22 6.51 12.22
CA LYS A 132 7.48 5.96 11.09
C LYS A 132 7.39 7.02 10.01
N ARG A 133 7.93 6.72 8.82
CA ARG A 133 7.99 7.64 7.68
C ARG A 133 6.61 8.26 7.47
N GLN A 134 6.48 9.55 7.77
CA GLN A 134 5.19 10.23 7.63
C GLN A 134 5.01 10.63 6.16
N GLY A 135 4.31 9.78 5.42
CA GLY A 135 3.75 10.11 4.12
C GLY A 135 4.41 9.45 2.90
N PRO A 136 3.81 9.63 1.71
CA PRO A 136 4.32 9.10 0.45
C PRO A 136 5.72 9.64 0.16
N LEU A 137 6.62 8.77 -0.31
CA LEU A 137 7.98 9.16 -0.73
C LEU A 137 7.92 10.30 -1.75
N ARG A 138 8.59 11.41 -1.45
CA ARG A 138 8.60 12.60 -2.30
C ARG A 138 9.78 12.50 -3.27
N ASN A 139 9.49 12.20 -4.54
CA ASN A 139 10.52 12.16 -5.58
C ASN A 139 10.94 13.59 -5.98
N LEU A 140 12.09 14.05 -5.49
CA LEU A 140 12.62 15.40 -5.77
C LEU A 140 12.80 15.66 -7.27
N SER A 141 13.20 14.65 -8.03
CA SER A 141 13.46 14.76 -9.47
C SER A 141 12.20 14.97 -10.32
N ARG A 142 11.01 14.63 -9.78
CA ARG A 142 9.73 14.77 -10.49
C ARG A 142 8.87 15.91 -9.93
N MET A 143 9.37 16.63 -8.92
CA MET A 143 8.63 17.76 -8.36
C MET A 143 8.62 18.93 -9.33
N THR A 144 7.43 19.50 -9.54
CA THR A 144 7.29 20.80 -10.20
C THR A 144 7.86 21.91 -9.31
N GLU A 145 8.24 23.05 -9.88
CA GLU A 145 8.76 24.20 -9.12
C GLU A 145 7.83 24.63 -7.97
N LYS A 146 6.51 24.59 -8.19
CA LYS A 146 5.51 24.90 -7.15
C LYS A 146 5.56 23.90 -6.00
N GLN A 147 5.69 22.61 -6.31
CA GLN A 147 5.81 21.55 -5.30
C GLN A 147 7.14 21.63 -4.56
N TRP A 148 8.22 21.99 -5.26
CA TRP A 148 9.53 22.24 -4.68
C TRP A 148 9.51 23.41 -3.70
N ASN A 149 8.91 24.54 -4.08
CA ASN A 149 8.79 25.69 -3.19
C ASN A 149 7.96 25.37 -1.93
N LYS A 150 6.88 24.60 -2.09
CA LYS A 150 6.08 24.11 -0.95
C LYS A 150 6.90 23.18 -0.05
N PHE A 151 7.69 22.29 -0.65
CA PHE A 151 8.60 21.40 0.08
C PHE A 151 9.65 22.18 0.86
N LEU A 152 10.26 23.21 0.28
CA LEU A 152 11.21 24.08 0.97
C LEU A 152 10.56 24.82 2.14
N GLN A 153 9.35 25.37 1.97
CA GLN A 153 8.63 26.02 3.06
C GLN A 153 8.37 25.07 4.24
N GLU A 154 8.00 23.82 3.94
CA GLU A 154 7.81 22.77 4.95
C GLU A 154 9.14 22.40 5.63
N ALA A 155 10.24 22.30 4.88
CA ALA A 155 11.57 22.07 5.42
C ALA A 155 12.02 23.20 6.36
N TYR A 156 11.75 24.46 5.99
CA TYR A 156 12.02 25.61 6.85
C TYR A 156 11.19 25.58 8.14
N ALA A 157 9.93 25.18 8.06
CA ALA A 157 9.05 25.06 9.22
C ALA A 157 9.53 23.95 10.19
N ARG A 158 10.09 22.86 9.67
CA ARG A 158 10.62 21.71 10.46
C ARG A 158 12.08 21.86 10.89
N ARG A 159 12.72 23.00 10.59
CA ARG A 159 14.07 23.33 11.03
C ARG A 159 14.32 23.20 12.55
N PRO A 160 13.40 23.59 13.47
CA PRO A 160 13.64 23.43 14.91
C PRO A 160 13.67 21.94 15.29
N GLU A 161 12.73 21.13 14.78
CA GLU A 161 12.72 19.67 14.99
C GLU A 161 14.03 19.03 14.54
N TRP A 162 14.54 19.44 13.38
CA TRP A 162 15.82 18.95 12.86
C TRP A 162 17.00 19.26 13.79
N LYS A 163 17.04 20.47 14.37
CA LYS A 163 18.09 20.83 15.33
C LYS A 163 18.00 20.01 16.61
N ASP A 164 16.79 19.74 17.09
CA ASP A 164 16.57 18.92 18.29
C ASP A 164 17.01 17.47 18.03
N GLU A 165 16.73 16.93 16.85
CA GLU A 165 17.15 15.58 16.44
C GLU A 165 18.67 15.46 16.22
N LEU A 166 19.32 16.50 15.69
CA LEU A 166 20.78 16.58 15.62
C LEU A 166 21.42 16.63 17.02
N ALA A 167 20.83 17.37 17.95
CA ALA A 167 21.32 17.46 19.33
C ALA A 167 21.19 16.13 20.08
N LYS A 168 20.17 15.31 19.75
CA LYS A 168 20.00 13.95 20.28
C LYS A 168 20.96 12.93 19.65
N GLY A 169 21.65 13.28 18.56
CA GLY A 169 22.54 12.38 17.82
C GLY A 169 21.80 11.32 16.99
N ASN A 170 20.50 11.52 16.72
CA ASN A 170 19.69 10.58 15.95
C ASN A 170 19.94 10.65 14.44
N PHE A 171 20.50 11.76 13.96
CA PHE A 171 20.78 12.01 12.54
C PHE A 171 22.12 12.75 12.36
N VAL A 172 22.71 12.60 11.17
CA VAL A 172 23.89 13.35 10.72
C VAL A 172 23.43 14.57 9.91
N PRO A 173 24.15 15.72 9.89
CA PRO A 173 23.78 16.89 9.08
C PRO A 173 23.49 16.60 7.60
N GLU A 174 24.12 15.57 7.04
CA GLU A 174 23.96 15.13 5.64
C GLU A 174 22.64 14.39 5.39
N GLU A 175 21.98 13.89 6.44
CA GLU A 175 20.74 13.10 6.36
C GLU A 175 19.46 13.94 6.37
N ALA A 176 19.57 15.26 6.18
CA ALA A 176 18.43 16.18 6.18
C ALA A 176 17.34 15.78 5.17
N LEU A 177 17.74 15.23 4.01
CA LEU A 177 16.81 14.74 2.99
C LEU A 177 16.10 13.44 3.42
N ALA A 178 16.78 12.57 4.16
CA ALA A 178 16.19 11.35 4.71
C ALA A 178 15.18 11.68 5.81
N PHE A 179 15.49 12.64 6.68
CA PHE A 179 14.56 13.18 7.69
C PHE A 179 13.28 13.77 7.07
N MET A 180 13.42 14.42 5.91
CA MET A 180 12.30 14.98 5.17
C MET A 180 11.56 13.96 4.28
N GLY A 181 11.97 12.68 4.27
CA GLY A 181 11.34 11.62 3.47
C GLY A 181 11.49 11.80 1.95
N ALA A 182 12.54 12.52 1.53
CA ALA A 182 12.81 12.87 0.14
C ALA A 182 13.74 11.88 -0.57
N ILE A 183 14.41 11.00 0.19
CA ILE A 183 15.25 9.92 -0.31
C ILE A 183 14.92 8.62 0.43
N ASN A 184 15.06 7.49 -0.26
CA ASN A 184 15.12 6.19 0.42
C ASN A 184 16.43 6.15 1.20
N GLY A 185 16.36 5.99 2.52
CA GLY A 185 17.53 5.85 3.40
C GLY A 185 18.34 4.56 3.20
N GLY A 186 18.51 4.10 1.96
CA GLY A 186 19.33 2.96 1.56
C GLY A 186 20.41 3.33 0.54
N SER A 187 20.76 4.61 0.44
CA SER A 187 21.81 5.09 -0.47
C SER A 187 22.81 5.97 0.27
N SER A 188 23.32 5.50 1.41
CA SER A 188 24.57 6.02 2.00
C SER A 188 25.67 4.96 2.06
N ASP A 189 25.45 3.77 1.51
CA ASP A 189 26.49 2.76 1.37
C ASP A 189 27.17 2.93 0.00
N ASN A 190 28.46 3.28 0.05
CA ASN A 190 29.45 3.35 -1.04
C ASN A 190 29.48 4.60 -1.93
N ASP A 191 29.73 5.78 -1.34
CA ASP A 191 30.68 6.70 -1.97
C ASP A 191 31.76 7.08 -0.96
N GLY A 192 32.96 6.56 -1.20
CA GLY A 192 34.11 6.71 -0.33
C GLY A 192 34.56 8.16 -0.23
N VAL A 193 34.25 8.80 0.89
CA VAL A 193 34.93 10.02 1.34
C VAL A 193 35.41 9.80 2.77
N HIS A 194 36.73 9.58 2.86
CA HIS A 194 37.61 9.63 4.02
C HIS A 194 36.97 9.65 5.42
N ARG A 195 37.00 8.49 6.08
CA ARG A 195 37.25 8.45 7.52
C ARG A 195 38.71 8.89 7.74
N GLN A 196 38.93 10.10 8.22
CA GLN A 196 40.17 10.43 8.92
C GLN A 196 39.90 10.24 10.42
N PRO A 197 40.62 9.36 11.12
CA PRO A 197 40.67 9.36 12.57
C PRO A 197 41.69 10.40 13.07
N THR A 198 41.44 10.86 14.30
CA THR A 198 42.19 11.79 15.18
C THR A 198 41.99 13.27 14.96
#